data_AF-A0A2D5WZY5-F1
#
_entry.id   AF-A0A2D5WZY5-F1
#
_cell.length_a   1.000
_cell.length_b   1.000
_cell.length_c   1.000
_cell.angle_alpha   90.00
_cell.angle_beta   90.00
_cell.angle_gamma   90.00
#
_symmetry.space_group_name_H-M   'P 1'
#
loop_
_entity.id
_entity.type
_entity.pdbx_description
1 polymer ?
#
loop_
_entity_poly.entity_id
_entity_poly.type
_entity_poly.pdbx_seq_one_letter_code
_entity_poly.pdbx_strand_id
1 'polypeptide(L)'
;MIISNYFSNKTFLILGMGKTGTALSKALYKSHANVSFWDDDPQIRKKFTKSSFKKFSNTKKQWEAIDYIIPSPGISISGNSQHKLIYLSRKYKKKVISELDLFQDVISKENKINKNNIKIIAVTGTNGKSTIVSLIHHLLKSNGAPSSLIGNIGNSIFNSKFINNGFYVIEVSSYQLETSKIFSPNVAIISNLSSDHLSRHKSMKNYFNQKSKILNNLVRDDTAILNCNHMLVKSKALDLFKNKKSNVVSFDFVKKESRFYSSKKNTLIKEKLRKIKYDNPFLYGEHNEENVQIALKALSSLGFKKQLLKKSLHNFIGLAHRQELILNNKNLKVINDSKATNIDSMIKAIKNYKNIYLICGGILKDKNLNSLTPYTHKIKKVYITGVKKNQFINFFSKKNKIFVSSNLNKIVKECFKDVNAREESTILFCPGAASFDQFKNFEERGNKFKKIVMGNSKK
;
A
#
# COMPACT_ATOMS: atom_id res chain seq x y z
N MET A 1 1.42 19.87 -9.25
CA MET A 1 1.80 18.82 -10.21
C MET A 1 3.30 18.81 -10.31
N ILE A 2 3.89 17.64 -10.51
CA ILE A 2 5.32 17.51 -10.79
C ILE A 2 5.47 17.72 -12.29
N ILE A 3 5.99 18.88 -12.66
CA ILE A 3 6.30 19.25 -14.05
C ILE A 3 7.81 19.36 -14.20
N SER A 4 8.30 19.22 -15.42
CA SER A 4 9.73 19.33 -15.67
C SER A 4 10.05 19.67 -17.11
N ASN A 5 10.90 20.67 -17.32
CA ASN A 5 11.36 21.06 -18.65
C ASN A 5 12.10 19.92 -19.39
N TYR A 6 12.57 18.89 -18.68
CA TYR A 6 13.14 17.68 -19.30
C TYR A 6 12.15 16.92 -20.18
N PHE A 7 10.85 17.18 -20.04
CA PHE A 7 9.80 16.59 -20.85
C PHE A 7 9.46 17.40 -22.10
N SER A 8 9.90 18.66 -22.17
CA SER A 8 9.56 19.57 -23.27
C SER A 8 9.94 18.97 -24.62
N ASN A 9 9.06 19.13 -25.60
CA ASN A 9 9.18 18.67 -26.98
C ASN A 9 9.29 17.14 -27.19
N LYS A 10 9.34 16.34 -26.13
CA LYS A 10 9.32 14.88 -26.22
C LYS A 10 7.91 14.36 -26.42
N THR A 11 7.79 13.23 -27.10
CA THR A 11 6.52 12.55 -27.36
C THR A 11 6.37 11.31 -26.49
N PHE A 12 5.33 11.31 -25.66
CA PHE A 12 5.00 10.22 -24.75
C PHE A 12 3.73 9.50 -25.20
N LEU A 13 3.78 8.18 -25.30
CA LEU A 13 2.59 7.33 -25.43
C LEU A 13 2.21 6.77 -24.05
N ILE A 14 1.08 7.21 -23.53
CA ILE A 14 0.52 6.70 -22.28
C ILE A 14 -0.42 5.53 -22.58
N LEU A 15 -0.14 4.36 -22.01
CA LEU A 15 -1.04 3.20 -22.11
C LEU A 15 -1.85 3.09 -20.81
N GLY A 16 -3.17 3.14 -20.94
CA GLY A 16 -4.13 3.19 -19.84
C GLY A 16 -4.36 4.62 -19.34
N MET A 17 -5.61 5.08 -19.39
CA MET A 17 -6.05 6.43 -19.03
C MET A 17 -6.85 6.46 -17.72
N GLY A 18 -6.60 5.50 -16.83
CA GLY A 18 -7.09 5.55 -15.45
C GLY A 18 -6.53 6.74 -14.65
N LYS A 19 -6.70 6.71 -13.32
CA LYS A 19 -6.26 7.81 -12.42
C LYS A 19 -4.79 8.20 -12.63
N THR A 20 -3.90 7.20 -12.71
CA THR A 20 -2.46 7.40 -12.89
C THR A 20 -2.13 7.96 -14.28
N GLY A 21 -2.58 7.30 -15.35
CA GLY A 21 -2.31 7.74 -16.72
C GLY A 21 -2.85 9.13 -17.04
N THR A 22 -4.04 9.46 -16.54
CA THR A 22 -4.62 10.81 -16.67
C THR A 22 -3.77 11.87 -15.96
N ALA A 23 -3.33 11.59 -14.73
CA ALA A 23 -2.51 12.53 -13.97
C ALA A 23 -1.15 12.79 -14.63
N LEU A 24 -0.50 11.72 -15.11
CA LEU A 24 0.76 11.81 -15.84
C LEU A 24 0.60 12.56 -17.17
N SER A 25 -0.45 12.26 -17.95
CA SER A 25 -0.74 12.96 -19.21
C SER A 25 -0.88 14.47 -19.00
N LYS A 26 -1.60 14.89 -17.95
CA LYS A 26 -1.73 16.31 -17.60
C LYS A 26 -0.39 16.93 -17.21
N ALA A 27 0.47 16.22 -16.47
CA ALA A 27 1.76 16.73 -16.03
C ALA A 27 2.75 16.90 -17.19
N LEU A 28 2.78 15.92 -18.09
CA LEU A 28 3.57 15.96 -19.32
C LEU A 28 3.14 17.11 -20.23
N TYR A 29 1.83 17.26 -20.44
CA TYR A 29 1.29 18.36 -21.25
C TYR A 29 1.62 19.73 -20.67
N LYS A 30 1.47 19.91 -19.35
CA LYS A 30 1.91 21.15 -18.65
C LYS A 30 3.42 21.38 -18.69
N SER A 31 4.20 20.35 -19.00
CA SER A 31 5.65 20.43 -19.19
C SER A 31 6.03 20.63 -20.67
N HIS A 32 5.07 21.06 -21.51
CA HIS A 32 5.25 21.25 -22.96
C HIS A 32 5.67 19.99 -23.72
N ALA A 33 5.26 18.81 -23.23
CA ALA A 33 5.46 17.54 -23.93
C ALA A 33 4.30 17.23 -24.88
N ASN A 34 4.59 16.49 -25.93
CA ASN A 34 3.59 15.91 -26.81
C ASN A 34 3.03 14.64 -26.17
N VAL A 35 1.72 14.61 -25.89
CA VAL A 35 1.09 13.45 -25.24
C VAL A 35 0.17 12.73 -26.22
N SER A 36 0.46 11.45 -26.44
CA SER A 36 -0.43 10.49 -27.09
C SER A 36 -0.95 9.47 -26.10
N PHE A 37 -2.16 8.95 -26.32
CA PHE A 37 -2.76 7.97 -25.40
C PHE A 37 -3.42 6.79 -26.10
N TRP A 38 -3.44 5.66 -25.39
CA TRP A 38 -4.25 4.49 -25.70
C TRP A 38 -4.86 3.92 -24.41
N ASP A 39 -6.11 3.50 -24.47
CA ASP A 39 -6.74 2.69 -23.43
C ASP A 39 -7.47 1.55 -24.14
N ASP A 40 -7.52 0.34 -23.59
CA ASP A 40 -8.19 -0.78 -24.25
C ASP A 40 -9.72 -0.61 -24.26
N ASP A 41 -10.27 0.13 -23.28
CA ASP A 41 -11.69 0.45 -23.23
C ASP A 41 -12.03 1.57 -24.25
N PRO A 42 -12.86 1.27 -25.28
CA PRO A 42 -13.29 2.27 -26.26
C PRO A 42 -14.04 3.45 -25.63
N GLN A 43 -14.78 3.24 -24.54
CA GLN A 43 -15.50 4.31 -23.85
C GLN A 43 -14.54 5.26 -23.15
N ILE A 44 -13.48 4.74 -22.52
CA ILE A 44 -12.42 5.59 -21.97
C ILE A 44 -11.75 6.37 -23.09
N ARG A 45 -11.41 5.73 -24.22
CA ARG A 45 -10.82 6.44 -25.36
C ARG A 45 -11.70 7.60 -25.85
N LYS A 46 -13.02 7.39 -25.95
CA LYS A 46 -14.00 8.43 -26.35
C LYS A 46 -14.02 9.62 -25.38
N LYS A 47 -13.80 9.42 -24.07
CA LYS A 47 -13.77 10.53 -23.09
C LYS A 47 -12.60 11.50 -23.30
N PHE A 48 -11.50 11.05 -23.91
CA PHE A 48 -10.30 11.84 -24.12
C PHE A 48 -10.15 12.37 -25.55
N THR A 49 -11.09 12.11 -26.47
CA THR A 49 -11.00 12.60 -27.86
C THR A 49 -11.06 14.12 -27.97
N LYS A 50 -11.76 14.80 -27.05
CA LYS A 50 -11.82 16.27 -26.96
C LYS A 50 -10.72 16.88 -26.07
N SER A 51 -9.80 16.06 -25.57
CA SER A 51 -8.70 16.56 -24.73
C SER A 51 -7.54 17.07 -25.59
N SER A 52 -6.62 17.82 -24.98
CA SER A 52 -5.37 18.25 -25.63
C SER A 52 -4.41 17.08 -25.94
N PHE A 53 -4.76 15.84 -25.58
CA PHE A 53 -3.95 14.66 -25.83
C PHE A 53 -4.34 14.01 -27.15
N LYS A 54 -3.36 13.56 -27.93
CA LYS A 54 -3.59 12.94 -29.24
C LYS A 54 -3.96 11.46 -29.08
N LYS A 55 -5.03 11.01 -29.72
CA LYS A 55 -5.36 9.58 -29.75
C LYS A 55 -4.30 8.82 -30.57
N PHE A 56 -3.76 7.75 -30.01
CA PHE A 56 -2.88 6.85 -30.74
C PHE A 56 -3.70 5.89 -31.63
N SER A 57 -3.34 5.80 -32.90
CA SER A 57 -4.02 5.03 -33.95
C SER A 57 -3.10 3.97 -34.57
N ASN A 58 -1.95 3.69 -33.97
CA ASN A 58 -1.03 2.62 -34.37
C ASN A 58 -0.49 2.78 -35.82
N THR A 59 -0.31 4.01 -36.31
CA THR A 59 0.28 4.29 -37.63
C THR A 59 1.81 4.36 -37.56
N LYS A 60 2.50 4.08 -38.67
CA LYS A 60 3.98 4.14 -38.76
C LYS A 60 4.52 5.51 -38.32
N LYS A 61 3.94 6.60 -38.83
CA LYS A 61 4.31 7.99 -38.48
C LYS A 61 4.19 8.27 -36.98
N GLN A 62 3.12 7.79 -36.32
CA GLN A 62 2.96 7.98 -34.87
C GLN A 62 3.98 7.16 -34.09
N TRP A 63 4.28 5.93 -34.51
CA TRP A 63 5.35 5.14 -33.91
C TRP A 63 6.68 5.88 -34.00
N GLU A 64 7.07 6.33 -35.19
CA GLU A 64 8.33 7.04 -35.41
C GLU A 64 8.47 8.26 -34.49
N ALA A 65 7.41 9.03 -34.28
CA ALA A 65 7.40 10.21 -33.42
C ALA A 65 7.52 9.93 -31.90
N ILE A 66 7.20 8.72 -31.42
CA ILE A 66 7.22 8.42 -29.97
C ILE A 66 8.66 8.28 -29.45
N ASP A 67 8.96 8.96 -28.35
CA ASP A 67 10.22 8.80 -27.60
C ASP A 67 10.09 7.75 -26.49
N TYR A 68 8.99 7.82 -25.73
CA TYR A 68 8.75 6.99 -24.55
C TYR A 68 7.34 6.43 -24.51
N ILE A 69 7.22 5.20 -24.02
CA ILE A 69 5.94 4.54 -23.77
C ILE A 69 5.84 4.27 -22.27
N ILE A 70 4.73 4.68 -21.67
CA ILE A 70 4.50 4.57 -20.24
C ILE A 70 3.26 3.74 -19.99
N PRO A 71 3.42 2.44 -19.68
CA PRO A 71 2.29 1.60 -19.32
C PRO A 71 1.82 1.91 -17.92
N SER A 72 0.49 1.99 -17.77
CA SER A 72 -0.15 1.95 -16.45
C SER A 72 0.21 0.66 -15.72
N PRO A 73 0.29 0.65 -14.37
CA PRO A 73 0.75 -0.52 -13.61
C PRO A 73 -0.02 -1.82 -13.86
N GLY A 74 -1.31 -1.73 -14.24
CA GLY A 74 -2.13 -2.91 -14.55
C GLY A 74 -1.85 -3.54 -15.92
N ILE A 75 -1.10 -2.87 -16.79
CA ILE A 75 -0.80 -3.36 -18.14
C ILE A 75 0.42 -4.28 -18.07
N SER A 76 0.24 -5.52 -18.49
CA SER A 76 1.32 -6.51 -18.50
C SER A 76 2.35 -6.19 -19.58
N ILE A 77 3.61 -6.09 -19.17
CA ILE A 77 4.73 -5.78 -20.08
C ILE A 77 5.52 -7.02 -20.53
N SER A 78 5.16 -8.22 -20.05
CA SER A 78 5.92 -9.44 -20.33
C SER A 78 5.06 -10.71 -20.21
N GLY A 79 5.57 -11.83 -20.74
CA GLY A 79 4.91 -13.15 -20.71
C GLY A 79 3.70 -13.24 -21.65
N ASN A 80 2.93 -14.33 -21.52
CA ASN A 80 1.81 -14.65 -22.42
C ASN A 80 0.68 -13.60 -22.39
N SER A 81 0.58 -12.82 -21.31
CA SER A 81 -0.40 -11.74 -21.19
C SER A 81 0.17 -10.37 -21.61
N GLN A 82 1.35 -10.32 -22.25
CA GLN A 82 1.96 -9.08 -22.69
C GLN A 82 1.02 -8.29 -23.62
N HIS A 83 0.87 -7.00 -23.33
CA HIS A 83 0.00 -6.12 -24.11
C HIS A 83 0.52 -5.93 -25.55
N LYS A 84 -0.39 -5.97 -26.54
CA LYS A 84 -0.06 -5.89 -27.97
C LYS A 84 0.80 -4.69 -28.34
N LEU A 85 0.47 -3.50 -27.83
CA LEU A 85 1.28 -2.29 -28.10
C LEU A 85 2.67 -2.35 -27.45
N ILE A 86 2.84 -3.04 -26.32
CA ILE A 86 4.17 -3.26 -25.73
C ILE A 86 4.98 -4.20 -26.62
N TYR A 87 4.37 -5.26 -27.14
CA TYR A 87 5.03 -6.15 -28.11
C TYR A 87 5.47 -5.38 -29.37
N LEU A 88 4.55 -4.61 -29.98
CA LEU A 88 4.82 -3.81 -31.18
C LEU A 88 5.91 -2.76 -30.96
N SER A 89 6.03 -2.21 -29.75
CA SER A 89 7.07 -1.23 -29.43
C SER A 89 8.50 -1.73 -29.71
N ARG A 90 8.72 -3.05 -29.64
CA ARG A 90 10.02 -3.68 -29.94
C ARG A 90 10.40 -3.55 -31.40
N LYS A 91 9.44 -3.76 -32.32
CA LYS A 91 9.63 -3.60 -33.76
C LYS A 91 10.10 -2.18 -34.10
N TYR A 92 9.56 -1.19 -33.40
CA TYR A 92 9.89 0.23 -33.58
C TYR A 92 11.02 0.71 -32.65
N LYS A 93 11.69 -0.19 -31.92
CA LYS A 93 12.80 0.10 -30.99
C LYS A 93 12.47 1.20 -29.96
N LYS A 94 11.23 1.24 -29.46
CA LYS A 94 10.75 2.28 -28.55
C LYS A 94 11.03 1.98 -27.09
N LYS A 95 11.32 3.04 -26.33
CA LYS A 95 11.69 2.93 -24.91
C LYS A 95 10.44 2.83 -24.05
N VAL A 96 10.24 1.68 -23.42
CA VAL A 96 9.23 1.49 -22.38
C VAL A 96 9.82 1.86 -21.03
N ILE A 97 9.23 2.85 -20.36
CA ILE A 97 9.65 3.35 -19.05
C ILE A 97 8.48 3.38 -18.07
N SER A 98 8.72 3.07 -16.80
CA SER A 98 7.68 3.13 -15.77
C SER A 98 7.47 4.56 -15.26
N GLU A 99 6.29 4.81 -14.67
CA GLU A 99 6.02 6.07 -13.96
C GLU A 99 7.05 6.33 -12.83
N LEU A 100 7.46 5.27 -12.11
CA LEU A 100 8.46 5.37 -11.04
C LEU A 100 9.84 5.75 -11.57
N ASP A 101 10.25 5.16 -12.69
CA ASP A 101 11.53 5.49 -13.31
C ASP A 101 11.54 6.91 -13.86
N LEU A 102 10.44 7.35 -14.48
CA LEU A 102 10.30 8.73 -14.94
C LEU A 102 10.38 9.71 -13.77
N PHE A 103 9.72 9.40 -12.65
CA PHE A 103 9.80 10.19 -11.43
C PHE A 103 11.22 10.22 -10.85
N GLN A 104 11.90 9.07 -10.78
CA GLN A 104 13.30 8.98 -10.34
C GLN A 104 14.22 9.84 -11.20
N ASP A 105 14.03 9.84 -12.52
CA ASP A 105 14.84 10.63 -13.45
C ASP A 105 14.66 12.13 -13.20
N VAL A 106 13.41 12.59 -13.00
CA VAL A 106 13.13 13.98 -12.62
C VAL A 106 13.82 14.34 -11.32
N ILE A 107 13.61 13.58 -10.24
CA ILE A 107 14.18 13.91 -8.92
C ILE A 107 15.71 13.90 -8.95
N SER A 108 16.32 12.91 -9.61
CA SER A 108 17.79 12.82 -9.73
C SER A 108 18.37 14.05 -10.43
N LYS A 109 17.73 14.51 -11.51
CA LYS A 109 18.16 15.70 -12.25
C LYS A 109 17.96 16.98 -11.45
N GLU A 110 16.82 17.12 -10.78
CA GLU A 110 16.52 18.26 -9.92
C GLU A 110 17.54 18.39 -8.78
N ASN A 111 17.90 17.29 -8.12
CA ASN A 111 18.93 17.30 -7.09
C ASN A 111 20.32 17.63 -7.66
N LYS A 112 20.65 17.14 -8.86
CA LYS A 112 21.97 17.34 -9.48
C LYS A 112 22.16 18.75 -10.06
N ILE A 113 21.16 19.25 -10.78
CA ILE A 113 21.26 20.50 -11.56
C ILE A 113 20.87 21.70 -10.70
N ASN A 114 19.73 21.61 -10.01
CA ASN A 114 19.19 22.72 -9.21
C ASN A 114 19.65 22.68 -7.75
N LYS A 115 20.55 21.74 -7.37
CA LYS A 115 21.07 21.54 -6.01
C LYS A 115 19.95 21.37 -4.96
N ASN A 116 18.81 20.83 -5.38
CA ASN A 116 17.71 20.47 -4.51
C ASN A 116 18.12 19.32 -3.55
N ASN A 117 17.49 19.26 -2.38
CA ASN A 117 17.69 18.18 -1.40
C ASN A 117 16.40 17.38 -1.24
N ILE A 118 16.00 16.71 -2.31
CA ILE A 118 14.81 15.88 -2.35
C ILE A 118 15.19 14.45 -2.02
N LYS A 119 14.51 13.87 -1.02
CA LYS A 119 14.69 12.48 -0.62
C LYS A 119 13.44 11.66 -0.89
N ILE A 120 13.62 10.40 -1.27
CA ILE A 120 12.53 9.48 -1.55
C ILE A 120 12.52 8.38 -0.48
N ILE A 121 11.36 8.20 0.18
CA ILE A 121 11.09 7.10 1.10
C ILE A 121 10.00 6.24 0.46
N ALA A 122 10.31 5.00 0.09
CA ALA A 122 9.39 4.14 -0.62
C ALA A 122 9.08 2.86 0.17
N VAL A 123 7.80 2.51 0.23
CA VAL A 123 7.30 1.38 1.03
C VAL A 123 6.50 0.43 0.15
N THR A 124 6.92 -0.83 0.13
CA THR A 124 6.17 -1.94 -0.42
C THR A 124 5.95 -3.05 0.63
N GLY A 125 5.20 -4.07 0.25
CA GLY A 125 4.78 -5.18 1.13
C GLY A 125 3.36 -5.65 0.84
N THR A 126 2.87 -6.64 1.58
CA THR A 126 1.48 -7.11 1.41
C THR A 126 0.53 -6.24 2.22
N ASN A 127 0.74 -6.12 3.53
CA ASN A 127 -0.11 -5.38 4.47
C ASN A 127 0.68 -4.24 5.15
N GLY A 128 0.00 -3.31 5.83
CA GLY A 128 0.63 -2.24 6.61
C GLY A 128 1.28 -1.08 5.82
N LYS A 129 1.50 -1.23 4.51
CA LYS A 129 2.13 -0.19 3.65
C LYS A 129 1.55 1.21 3.88
N SER A 130 0.24 1.34 3.70
CA SER A 130 -0.49 2.61 3.81
C SER A 130 -0.36 3.24 5.19
N THR A 131 -0.39 2.42 6.24
CA THR A 131 -0.18 2.88 7.62
C THR A 131 1.24 3.39 7.79
N ILE A 132 2.26 2.66 7.32
CA ILE A 132 3.67 3.07 7.41
C ILE A 132 3.92 4.37 6.66
N VAL A 133 3.48 4.51 5.40
CA VAL A 133 3.73 5.75 4.65
C VAL A 133 2.97 6.94 5.24
N SER A 134 1.76 6.72 5.78
CA SER A 134 0.98 7.78 6.43
C SER A 134 1.64 8.20 7.74
N LEU A 135 2.15 7.23 8.50
CA LEU A 135 2.88 7.48 9.74
C LEU A 135 4.19 8.22 9.47
N ILE A 136 5.00 7.78 8.50
CA ILE A 136 6.23 8.47 8.09
C ILE A 136 5.92 9.91 7.66
N HIS A 137 4.89 10.10 6.83
CA HIS A 137 4.45 11.41 6.37
C HIS A 137 4.01 12.32 7.52
N HIS A 138 3.21 11.79 8.45
CA HIS A 138 2.76 12.49 9.66
C HIS A 138 3.94 12.89 10.56
N LEU A 139 4.86 11.96 10.79
CA LEU A 139 6.05 12.21 11.59
C LEU A 139 6.93 13.29 10.96
N LEU A 140 7.11 13.29 9.63
CA LEU A 140 7.84 14.35 8.93
C LEU A 140 7.16 15.71 9.11
N LYS A 141 5.86 15.81 8.82
CA LYS A 141 5.09 17.05 8.97
C LYS A 141 5.10 17.59 10.40
N SER A 142 4.90 16.71 11.37
CA SER A 142 4.88 17.08 12.80
C SER A 142 6.24 17.58 13.30
N ASN A 143 7.32 17.29 12.58
CA ASN A 143 8.67 17.74 12.89
C ASN A 143 9.16 18.82 11.90
N GLY A 144 8.25 19.52 11.23
CA GLY A 144 8.57 20.66 10.35
C GLY A 144 9.28 20.30 9.04
N ALA A 145 9.39 19.00 8.70
CA ALA A 145 10.03 18.57 7.47
C ALA A 145 9.01 18.56 6.32
N PRO A 146 9.25 19.33 5.22
CA PRO A 146 8.35 19.32 4.07
C PRO A 146 8.25 17.92 3.47
N SER A 147 7.02 17.45 3.28
CA SER A 147 6.77 16.11 2.75
C SER A 147 5.52 16.03 1.89
N SER A 148 5.51 15.10 0.94
CA SER A 148 4.37 14.76 0.10
C SER A 148 4.14 13.25 0.09
N LEU A 149 2.92 12.84 0.42
CA LEU A 149 2.47 11.45 0.38
C LEU A 149 1.88 11.14 -1.00
N ILE A 150 2.52 10.23 -1.72
CA ILE A 150 2.18 9.91 -3.11
C ILE A 150 2.16 8.40 -3.40
N GLY A 151 1.70 8.04 -4.60
CA GLY A 151 1.68 6.67 -5.10
C GLY A 151 0.30 6.04 -5.00
N ASN A 152 0.21 4.85 -4.42
CA ASN A 152 -1.06 4.11 -4.32
C ASN A 152 -2.06 4.75 -3.33
N ILE A 153 -1.58 5.57 -2.40
CA ILE A 153 -2.41 6.43 -1.54
C ILE A 153 -1.93 7.88 -1.59
N GLY A 154 -2.78 8.80 -1.15
CA GLY A 154 -2.54 10.24 -1.33
C GLY A 154 -2.71 10.65 -2.79
N ASN A 155 -1.79 11.47 -3.29
CA ASN A 155 -1.80 11.92 -4.68
C ASN A 155 -1.16 10.88 -5.60
N SER A 156 -1.64 10.77 -6.85
CA SER A 156 -0.80 10.13 -7.88
C SER A 156 0.50 10.92 -8.03
N ILE A 157 1.59 10.23 -8.36
CA ILE A 157 2.96 10.76 -8.30
C ILE A 157 3.05 12.12 -8.99
N PHE A 158 2.63 12.20 -10.25
CA PHE A 158 2.70 13.43 -11.04
C PHE A 158 1.59 14.46 -10.77
N ASN A 159 0.55 14.12 -10.00
CA ASN A 159 -0.47 15.09 -9.56
C ASN A 159 -0.07 15.85 -8.29
N SER A 160 0.99 15.43 -7.59
CA SER A 160 1.43 16.08 -6.35
C SER A 160 2.13 17.43 -6.60
N LYS A 161 2.19 18.31 -5.58
CA LYS A 161 2.98 19.56 -5.67
C LYS A 161 4.47 19.21 -5.65
N PHE A 162 5.26 19.87 -6.50
CA PHE A 162 6.71 19.73 -6.47
C PHE A 162 7.29 20.32 -5.17
N ILE A 163 8.29 19.65 -4.60
CA ILE A 163 9.00 20.06 -3.39
C ILE A 163 10.48 20.16 -3.75
N ASN A 164 11.10 21.30 -3.47
CA ASN A 164 12.52 21.56 -3.75
C ASN A 164 13.43 20.96 -2.67
N ASN A 165 13.00 20.98 -1.42
CA ASN A 165 13.74 20.43 -0.27
C ASN A 165 12.78 19.68 0.64
N GLY A 166 13.00 18.39 0.86
CA GLY A 166 12.12 17.57 1.68
C GLY A 166 11.96 16.15 1.16
N PHE A 167 10.78 15.57 1.40
CA PHE A 167 10.58 14.13 1.27
C PHE A 167 9.36 13.78 0.41
N TYR A 168 9.55 12.89 -0.55
CA TYR A 168 8.44 12.14 -1.13
C TYR A 168 8.31 10.80 -0.41
N VAL A 169 7.17 10.57 0.21
CA VAL A 169 6.83 9.29 0.85
C VAL A 169 5.89 8.54 -0.07
N ILE A 170 6.31 7.37 -0.55
CA ILE A 170 5.66 6.68 -1.66
C ILE A 170 5.17 5.30 -1.23
N GLU A 171 3.87 5.05 -1.35
CA GLU A 171 3.36 3.67 -1.32
C GLU A 171 3.50 3.05 -2.70
N VAL A 172 4.28 1.96 -2.78
CA VAL A 172 4.61 1.29 -4.03
C VAL A 172 4.03 -0.13 -4.07
N SER A 173 3.25 -0.42 -5.12
CA SER A 173 2.71 -1.76 -5.39
C SER A 173 3.71 -2.66 -6.13
N SER A 174 3.48 -3.99 -6.11
CA SER A 174 4.29 -4.92 -6.92
C SER A 174 4.10 -4.71 -8.42
N TYR A 175 2.93 -4.23 -8.85
CA TYR A 175 2.61 -3.88 -10.23
C TYR A 175 3.44 -2.69 -10.73
N GLN A 176 3.62 -1.66 -9.90
CA GLN A 176 4.47 -0.52 -10.25
C GLN A 176 5.95 -0.94 -10.35
N LEU A 177 6.43 -1.77 -9.42
CA LEU A 177 7.82 -2.26 -9.42
C LEU A 177 8.11 -3.24 -10.55
N GLU A 178 7.11 -3.97 -11.07
CA GLU A 178 7.29 -4.89 -12.19
C GLU A 178 7.94 -4.20 -13.39
N THR A 179 7.49 -2.99 -13.69
CA THR A 179 7.92 -2.21 -14.86
C THR A 179 9.14 -1.33 -14.59
N SER A 180 9.49 -1.12 -13.31
CA SER A 180 10.58 -0.25 -12.92
C SER A 180 11.94 -0.90 -13.08
N LYS A 181 12.91 -0.10 -13.55
CA LYS A 181 14.29 -0.50 -13.79
C LYS A 181 15.30 0.33 -13.01
N ILE A 182 15.06 1.61 -12.82
CA ILE A 182 16.05 2.56 -12.27
C ILE A 182 15.62 3.21 -10.95
N PHE A 183 14.37 3.01 -10.52
CA PHE A 183 13.88 3.57 -9.25
C PHE A 183 14.82 3.21 -8.09
N SER A 184 15.26 4.24 -7.37
CA SER A 184 16.25 4.13 -6.29
C SER A 184 15.91 5.12 -5.17
N PRO A 185 15.10 4.68 -4.19
CA PRO A 185 14.73 5.51 -3.06
C PRO A 185 15.86 5.58 -2.03
N ASN A 186 15.97 6.71 -1.32
CA ASN A 186 16.95 6.84 -0.22
C ASN A 186 16.64 5.93 0.96
N VAL A 187 15.35 5.62 1.17
CA VAL A 187 14.92 4.58 2.11
C VAL A 187 13.92 3.66 1.41
N ALA A 188 14.30 2.39 1.23
CA ALA A 188 13.44 1.35 0.69
C ALA A 188 12.94 0.42 1.80
N ILE A 189 11.62 0.23 1.88
CA ILE A 189 11.00 -0.57 2.94
C ILE A 189 10.20 -1.73 2.35
N ILE A 190 10.47 -2.95 2.81
CA ILE A 190 9.59 -4.12 2.64
C ILE A 190 8.91 -4.39 3.98
N SER A 191 7.65 -3.95 4.11
CA SER A 191 6.91 -3.94 5.38
C SER A 191 6.53 -5.32 5.92
N ASN A 192 6.23 -6.25 5.02
CA ASN A 192 5.99 -7.68 5.26
C ASN A 192 5.73 -8.39 3.93
N LEU A 193 5.74 -9.72 3.98
CA LEU A 193 5.30 -10.59 2.90
C LEU A 193 4.27 -11.60 3.40
N SER A 194 3.11 -11.66 2.75
CA SER A 194 2.06 -12.69 2.90
C SER A 194 1.32 -12.88 1.56
N SER A 195 0.53 -13.96 1.44
CA SER A 195 -0.18 -14.32 0.21
C SER A 195 -1.16 -13.22 -0.23
N ASP A 196 -0.96 -12.67 -1.43
CA ASP A 196 -1.89 -11.78 -2.13
C ASP A 196 -1.53 -11.75 -3.62
N HIS A 197 -2.49 -11.41 -4.48
CA HIS A 197 -2.30 -11.25 -5.94
C HIS A 197 -1.64 -12.43 -6.67
N LEU A 198 -1.75 -13.66 -6.17
CA LEU A 198 -1.13 -14.84 -6.79
C LEU A 198 -1.63 -15.14 -8.21
N SER A 199 -2.86 -14.73 -8.56
CA SER A 199 -3.37 -14.84 -9.94
C SER A 199 -2.50 -14.08 -10.95
N ARG A 200 -1.89 -12.95 -10.56
CA ARG A 200 -0.98 -12.17 -11.39
C ARG A 200 0.44 -12.75 -11.37
N HIS A 201 0.94 -13.08 -10.18
CA HIS A 201 2.36 -13.38 -9.96
C HIS A 201 2.68 -14.88 -10.08
N LYS A 202 1.66 -15.75 -10.13
CA LYS A 202 1.72 -17.22 -10.17
C LYS A 202 2.28 -17.89 -8.92
N SER A 203 3.33 -17.33 -8.30
CA SER A 203 3.95 -17.86 -7.09
C SER A 203 4.34 -16.78 -6.09
N MET A 204 4.49 -17.16 -4.82
CA MET A 204 4.99 -16.27 -3.75
C MET A 204 6.41 -15.77 -4.03
N LYS A 205 7.27 -16.62 -4.62
CA LYS A 205 8.64 -16.26 -5.00
C LYS A 205 8.64 -15.16 -6.06
N ASN A 206 7.81 -15.29 -7.09
CA ASN A 206 7.67 -14.25 -8.13
C ASN A 206 7.12 -12.96 -7.53
N TYR A 207 6.07 -13.04 -6.71
CA TYR A 207 5.51 -11.88 -6.05
C TYR A 207 6.54 -11.13 -5.19
N PHE A 208 7.36 -11.87 -4.43
CA PHE A 208 8.47 -11.29 -3.68
C PHE A 208 9.55 -10.69 -4.57
N ASN A 209 9.96 -11.38 -5.64
CA ASN A 209 10.96 -10.89 -6.59
C ASN A 209 10.53 -9.55 -7.21
N GLN A 210 9.25 -9.37 -7.51
CA GLN A 210 8.75 -8.08 -8.00
C GLN A 210 8.81 -6.98 -6.94
N LYS A 211 8.50 -7.30 -5.67
CA LYS A 211 8.64 -6.32 -4.58
C LYS A 211 10.10 -5.99 -4.28
N SER A 212 11.00 -6.97 -4.36
CA SER A 212 12.41 -6.78 -4.01
C SER A 212 13.16 -5.90 -4.99
N LYS A 213 12.59 -5.63 -6.19
CA LYS A 213 13.10 -4.62 -7.13
C LYS A 213 13.27 -3.23 -6.53
N ILE A 214 12.48 -2.88 -5.49
CA ILE A 214 12.64 -1.62 -4.73
C ILE A 214 14.04 -1.47 -4.12
N LEU A 215 14.80 -2.56 -3.99
CA LEU A 215 16.12 -2.64 -3.38
C LEU A 215 17.26 -2.67 -4.41
N ASN A 216 16.97 -2.79 -5.71
CA ASN A 216 17.98 -3.15 -6.72
C ASN A 216 19.04 -2.07 -6.94
N ASN A 217 18.62 -0.81 -6.88
CA ASN A 217 19.46 0.33 -7.27
C ASN A 217 19.97 1.13 -6.07
N LEU A 218 19.81 0.61 -4.85
CA LEU A 218 20.29 1.27 -3.64
C LEU A 218 21.81 1.40 -3.66
N VAL A 219 22.30 2.57 -3.31
CA VAL A 219 23.72 2.89 -3.21
C VAL A 219 24.17 3.03 -1.75
N ARG A 220 25.45 3.36 -1.54
CA ARG A 220 26.13 3.33 -0.23
C ARG A 220 25.34 4.03 0.87
N ASP A 221 24.83 5.22 0.63
CA ASP A 221 24.17 6.03 1.64
C ASP A 221 22.67 5.74 1.81
N ASP A 222 22.10 4.93 0.93
CA ASP A 222 20.70 4.53 1.03
C ASP A 222 20.50 3.48 2.14
N THR A 223 19.24 3.30 2.55
CA THR A 223 18.87 2.34 3.59
C THR A 223 17.78 1.39 3.11
N ALA A 224 18.06 0.09 3.16
CA ALA A 224 17.06 -0.97 3.05
C ALA A 224 16.51 -1.31 4.44
N ILE A 225 15.19 -1.37 4.60
CA ILE A 225 14.52 -1.81 5.82
C ILE A 225 13.59 -2.99 5.50
N LEU A 226 13.84 -4.13 6.14
CA LEU A 226 13.13 -5.38 5.86
C LEU A 226 12.48 -5.93 7.13
N ASN A 227 11.17 -6.17 7.08
CA ASN A 227 10.49 -7.01 8.07
C ASN A 227 10.65 -8.49 7.68
N CYS A 228 11.48 -9.20 8.43
CA CYS A 228 11.82 -10.59 8.21
C CYS A 228 10.72 -11.55 8.70
N ASN A 229 9.46 -11.27 8.39
CA ASN A 229 8.32 -12.11 8.74
C ASN A 229 8.18 -13.37 7.85
N HIS A 230 9.00 -13.49 6.80
CA HIS A 230 8.96 -14.58 5.83
C HIS A 230 10.38 -14.98 5.39
N MET A 231 10.60 -16.27 5.11
CA MET A 231 11.92 -16.82 4.75
C MET A 231 12.56 -16.14 3.53
N LEU A 232 11.79 -15.85 2.48
CA LEU A 232 12.28 -15.09 1.32
C LEU A 232 12.84 -13.70 1.69
N VAL A 233 12.20 -12.99 2.63
CA VAL A 233 12.66 -11.68 3.10
C VAL A 233 13.93 -11.84 3.96
N LYS A 234 13.97 -12.88 4.81
CA LYS A 234 15.15 -13.25 5.62
C LYS A 234 16.36 -13.51 4.72
N SER A 235 16.20 -14.34 3.68
CA SER A 235 17.25 -14.65 2.71
C SER A 235 17.77 -13.37 2.05
N LYS A 236 16.87 -12.50 1.57
CA LYS A 236 17.27 -11.25 0.93
C LYS A 236 18.01 -10.31 1.87
N ALA A 237 17.63 -10.24 3.15
CA ALA A 237 18.38 -9.46 4.14
C ALA A 237 19.81 -9.98 4.31
N LEU A 238 20.00 -11.31 4.39
CA LEU A 238 21.32 -11.93 4.45
C LEU A 238 22.16 -11.62 3.21
N ASP A 239 21.57 -11.69 2.01
CA ASP A 239 22.26 -11.34 0.77
C ASP A 239 22.71 -9.87 0.77
N LEU A 240 21.87 -8.96 1.26
CA LEU A 240 22.22 -7.55 1.37
C LEU A 240 23.35 -7.30 2.38
N PHE A 241 23.36 -8.00 3.52
CA PHE A 241 24.46 -7.92 4.48
C PHE A 241 25.79 -8.39 3.87
N LYS A 242 25.77 -9.42 3.02
CA LYS A 242 26.96 -9.93 2.31
C LYS A 242 27.44 -8.97 1.23
N ASN A 243 26.50 -8.38 0.47
CA ASN A 243 26.82 -7.50 -0.65
C ASN A 243 27.35 -6.13 -0.22
N LYS A 244 27.03 -5.66 0.99
CA LYS A 244 27.59 -4.44 1.61
C LYS A 244 27.39 -3.13 0.82
N LYS A 245 26.49 -3.14 -0.18
CA LYS A 245 26.27 -2.01 -1.10
C LYS A 245 25.55 -0.81 -0.48
N SER A 246 24.76 -1.01 0.56
CA SER A 246 23.94 0.02 1.21
C SER A 246 23.77 -0.29 2.69
N ASN A 247 23.17 0.63 3.45
CA ASN A 247 22.78 0.35 4.83
C ASN A 247 21.61 -0.63 4.85
N VAL A 248 21.60 -1.56 5.80
CA VAL A 248 20.55 -2.58 5.88
C VAL A 248 20.05 -2.70 7.31
N VAL A 249 18.73 -2.60 7.47
CA VAL A 249 18.04 -2.94 8.72
C VAL A 249 17.14 -4.14 8.48
N SER A 250 17.28 -5.17 9.30
CA SER A 250 16.32 -6.28 9.33
C SER A 250 15.66 -6.37 10.71
N PHE A 251 14.34 -6.51 10.73
CA PHE A 251 13.55 -6.77 11.94
C PHE A 251 13.05 -8.21 11.95
N ASP A 252 13.31 -8.97 13.02
CA ASP A 252 12.64 -10.23 13.32
C ASP A 252 11.80 -10.04 14.59
N PHE A 253 10.54 -9.63 14.40
CA PHE A 253 9.63 -9.33 15.51
C PHE A 253 9.23 -10.57 16.32
N VAL A 254 9.28 -11.75 15.71
CA VAL A 254 9.04 -13.03 16.40
C VAL A 254 10.16 -13.28 17.40
N LYS A 255 11.42 -13.10 16.98
CA LYS A 255 12.58 -13.21 17.87
C LYS A 255 12.80 -11.98 18.76
N LYS A 256 12.05 -10.89 18.51
CA LYS A 256 12.24 -9.57 19.13
C LYS A 256 13.69 -9.07 18.95
N GLU A 257 14.21 -9.19 17.74
CA GLU A 257 15.58 -8.80 17.39
C GLU A 257 15.60 -7.90 16.15
N SER A 258 16.60 -7.01 16.10
CA SER A 258 16.95 -6.30 14.88
C SER A 258 18.43 -6.40 14.60
N ARG A 259 18.79 -6.26 13.32
CA ARG A 259 20.17 -6.15 12.87
C ARG A 259 20.31 -4.91 12.01
N PHE A 260 21.41 -4.20 12.20
CA PHE A 260 21.74 -3.00 11.43
C PHE A 260 23.16 -3.12 10.88
N TYR A 261 23.28 -3.11 9.57
CA TYR A 261 24.54 -2.98 8.86
C TYR A 261 24.73 -1.54 8.38
N SER A 262 25.88 -0.95 8.71
CA SER A 262 26.31 0.32 8.13
C SER A 262 27.33 0.07 7.02
N SER A 263 27.01 0.50 5.80
CA SER A 263 27.93 0.43 4.65
C SER A 263 29.14 1.34 4.84
N LYS A 264 28.95 2.51 5.48
CA LYS A 264 30.01 3.49 5.72
C LYS A 264 31.04 2.98 6.73
N LYS A 265 30.57 2.40 7.84
CA LYS A 265 31.43 1.86 8.91
C LYS A 265 31.84 0.40 8.70
N ASN A 266 31.20 -0.30 7.76
CA ASN A 266 31.36 -1.73 7.53
C ASN A 266 31.12 -2.59 8.79
N THR A 267 30.17 -2.19 9.64
CA THR A 267 29.84 -2.87 10.90
C THR A 267 28.43 -3.41 10.90
N LEU A 268 28.24 -4.62 11.42
CA LEU A 268 26.94 -5.23 11.68
C LEU A 268 26.67 -5.23 13.20
N ILE A 269 25.58 -4.61 13.62
CA ILE A 269 25.14 -4.55 15.01
C ILE A 269 23.86 -5.35 15.16
N LYS A 270 23.77 -6.15 16.22
CA LYS A 270 22.55 -6.88 16.61
C LYS A 270 21.99 -6.26 17.88
N GLU A 271 20.70 -5.96 17.90
CA GLU A 271 20.02 -5.34 19.03
C GLU A 271 18.73 -6.08 19.39
N LYS A 272 18.42 -6.15 20.69
CA LYS A 272 17.13 -6.63 21.18
C LYS A 272 16.08 -5.54 20.98
N LEU A 273 14.94 -5.90 20.38
CA LEU A 273 13.81 -4.99 20.22
C LEU A 273 13.13 -4.75 21.55
N ARG A 274 12.94 -3.47 21.87
CA ARG A 274 12.17 -3.02 23.03
C ARG A 274 10.88 -2.39 22.53
N LYS A 275 9.78 -2.67 23.23
CA LYS A 275 8.49 -2.05 22.97
C LYS A 275 8.62 -0.53 23.09
N ILE A 276 8.02 0.18 22.14
CA ILE A 276 8.01 1.63 22.16
C ILE A 276 6.81 2.08 22.98
N LYS A 277 7.07 2.78 24.08
CA LYS A 277 5.99 3.40 24.85
C LYS A 277 5.46 4.61 24.08
N TYR A 278 4.20 4.52 23.67
CA TYR A 278 3.37 5.60 23.15
C TYR A 278 1.93 5.30 23.53
N ASP A 279 1.11 6.35 23.66
CA ASP A 279 -0.32 6.21 23.87
C ASP A 279 -1.04 6.78 22.66
N ASN A 280 -1.56 5.88 21.82
CA ASN A 280 -2.35 6.24 20.64
C ASN A 280 -3.27 5.05 20.28
N PRO A 281 -4.61 5.23 20.32
CA PRO A 281 -5.56 4.17 20.02
C PRO A 281 -5.52 3.70 18.56
N PHE A 282 -5.13 4.56 17.60
CA PHE A 282 -5.01 4.21 16.18
C PHE A 282 -3.79 3.35 15.86
N LEU A 283 -2.82 3.29 16.78
CA LEU A 283 -1.59 2.50 16.65
C LEU A 283 -1.61 1.29 17.60
N TYR A 284 -2.80 0.85 18.01
CA TYR A 284 -2.98 -0.31 18.86
C TYR A 284 -2.73 -1.64 18.12
N GLY A 285 -2.20 -2.63 18.84
CA GLY A 285 -1.95 -3.99 18.35
C GLY A 285 -0.52 -4.24 17.85
N GLU A 286 -0.10 -5.51 17.87
CA GLU A 286 1.28 -5.93 17.56
C GLU A 286 1.74 -5.50 16.16
N HIS A 287 0.87 -5.68 15.16
CA HIS A 287 1.15 -5.28 13.78
C HIS A 287 1.38 -3.77 13.62
N ASN A 288 0.77 -2.92 14.45
CA ASN A 288 1.00 -1.49 14.44
C ASN A 288 2.28 -1.12 15.18
N GLU A 289 2.64 -1.83 16.26
CA GLU A 289 3.96 -1.70 16.88
C GLU A 289 5.08 -2.01 15.85
N GLU A 290 4.92 -3.05 15.02
CA GLU A 290 5.85 -3.32 13.91
C GLU A 290 5.94 -2.14 12.94
N ASN A 291 4.79 -1.60 12.50
CA ASN A 291 4.74 -0.45 11.60
C ASN A 291 5.43 0.79 12.21
N VAL A 292 5.24 1.04 13.51
CA VAL A 292 5.86 2.13 14.25
C VAL A 292 7.37 1.95 14.31
N GLN A 293 7.88 0.76 14.64
CA GLN A 293 9.32 0.50 14.69
C GLN A 293 9.98 0.70 13.31
N ILE A 294 9.34 0.24 12.25
CA ILE A 294 9.79 0.43 10.87
C ILE A 294 9.82 1.92 10.51
N ALA A 295 8.74 2.67 10.77
CA ALA A 295 8.64 4.09 10.44
C ALA A 295 9.68 4.93 11.21
N LEU A 296 9.84 4.67 12.52
CA LEU A 296 10.83 5.38 13.33
C LEU A 296 12.25 5.09 12.87
N LYS A 297 12.55 3.85 12.47
CA LYS A 297 13.87 3.50 11.96
C LYS A 297 14.15 4.15 10.61
N ALA A 298 13.15 4.22 9.73
CA ALA A 298 13.25 4.90 8.43
C ALA A 298 13.63 6.37 8.57
N LEU A 299 13.03 7.07 9.53
CA LEU A 299 13.38 8.47 9.78
C LEU A 299 14.68 8.61 10.57
N SER A 300 14.96 7.70 11.51
CA SER A 300 16.23 7.73 12.25
C SER A 300 17.43 7.51 11.32
N SER A 301 17.32 6.65 10.28
CA SER A 301 18.38 6.49 9.26
C SER A 301 18.60 7.74 8.41
N LEU A 302 17.66 8.68 8.41
CA LEU A 302 17.76 9.98 7.74
C LEU A 302 18.21 11.10 8.70
N GLY A 303 18.59 10.77 9.93
CA GLY A 303 19.12 11.71 10.93
C GLY A 303 18.08 12.31 11.89
N PHE A 304 16.81 11.89 11.81
CA PHE A 304 15.79 12.38 12.74
C PHE A 304 16.01 11.82 14.16
N LYS A 305 15.95 12.71 15.17
CA LYS A 305 16.10 12.30 16.58
C LYS A 305 14.89 11.50 17.04
N LYS A 306 15.14 10.29 17.57
CA LYS A 306 14.10 9.35 18.02
C LYS A 306 13.15 9.95 19.07
N GLN A 307 13.62 10.81 19.98
CA GLN A 307 12.76 11.46 20.98
C GLN A 307 11.71 12.38 20.35
N LEU A 308 12.08 13.14 19.31
CA LEU A 308 11.16 14.04 18.63
C LEU A 308 10.07 13.25 17.89
N LEU A 309 10.48 12.20 17.18
CA LEU A 309 9.55 11.33 16.46
C LEU A 309 8.54 10.65 17.40
N LYS A 310 8.98 10.21 18.58
CA LYS A 310 8.09 9.57 19.58
C LYS A 310 6.98 10.51 20.03
N LYS A 311 7.29 11.79 20.32
CA LYS A 311 6.28 12.78 20.71
C LYS A 311 5.19 12.92 19.65
N SER A 312 5.57 12.87 18.38
CA SER A 312 4.64 12.98 17.25
C SER A 312 3.72 11.75 17.07
N LEU A 313 4.01 10.60 17.69
CA LEU A 313 3.16 9.41 17.62
C LEU A 313 1.80 9.62 18.30
N HIS A 314 1.74 10.43 19.36
CA HIS A 314 0.50 10.65 20.12
C HIS A 314 -0.61 11.28 19.28
N ASN A 315 -0.25 12.19 18.37
CA ASN A 315 -1.21 12.93 17.55
C ASN A 315 -1.47 12.30 16.17
N PHE A 316 -0.93 11.10 15.92
CA PHE A 316 -1.19 10.41 14.65
C PHE A 316 -2.65 9.97 14.60
N ILE A 317 -3.36 10.44 13.58
CA ILE A 317 -4.71 9.96 13.28
C ILE A 317 -4.57 8.80 12.28
N GLY A 318 -5.17 7.66 12.62
CA GLY A 318 -5.17 6.48 11.78
C GLY A 318 -5.84 6.72 10.43
N LEU A 319 -5.73 5.72 9.54
CA LEU A 319 -6.45 5.74 8.28
C LEU A 319 -7.88 5.23 8.49
N ALA A 320 -8.83 5.88 7.83
CA ALA A 320 -10.21 5.39 7.77
C ALA A 320 -10.23 3.92 7.32
N HIS A 321 -11.14 3.14 7.91
CA HIS A 321 -11.38 1.73 7.56
C HIS A 321 -10.22 0.77 7.84
N ARG A 322 -9.21 1.17 8.64
CA ARG A 322 -8.09 0.34 9.08
C ARG A 322 -7.99 0.35 10.59
N GLN A 323 -8.58 -0.66 11.24
CA GLN A 323 -8.73 -0.68 12.70
C GLN A 323 -9.30 0.65 13.23
N GLU A 324 -10.19 1.28 12.47
CA GLU A 324 -10.74 2.60 12.78
C GLU A 324 -11.74 2.46 13.94
N LEU A 325 -11.40 3.06 15.08
CA LEU A 325 -12.28 3.10 16.24
C LEU A 325 -13.46 4.05 15.98
N ILE A 326 -14.67 3.51 15.88
CA ILE A 326 -15.90 4.28 15.62
C ILE A 326 -16.61 4.66 16.93
N LEU A 327 -16.64 3.73 17.89
CA LEU A 327 -17.22 3.93 19.22
C LEU A 327 -16.31 3.29 20.27
N ASN A 328 -16.17 3.96 21.41
CA ASN A 328 -15.36 3.49 22.54
C ASN A 328 -16.04 3.87 23.86
N ASN A 329 -16.83 2.94 24.39
CA ASN A 329 -17.46 3.06 25.70
C ASN A 329 -16.83 2.03 26.65
N LYS A 330 -17.06 2.16 27.97
CA LYS A 330 -16.40 1.34 29.02
C LYS A 330 -16.33 -0.16 28.68
N ASN A 331 -17.42 -0.74 28.17
CA ASN A 331 -17.52 -2.18 27.88
C ASN A 331 -17.66 -2.51 26.39
N LEU A 332 -17.64 -1.53 25.48
CA LEU A 332 -17.86 -1.78 24.05
C LEU A 332 -16.94 -0.96 23.15
N LYS A 333 -16.22 -1.66 22.28
CA LYS A 333 -15.49 -1.09 21.15
C LYS A 333 -16.16 -1.46 19.83
N VAL A 334 -16.30 -0.49 18.93
CA VAL A 334 -16.77 -0.74 17.57
C VAL A 334 -15.67 -0.36 16.58
N ILE A 335 -15.16 -1.35 15.87
CA ILE A 335 -14.00 -1.22 14.99
C ILE A 335 -14.42 -1.40 13.53
N ASN A 336 -14.09 -0.42 12.70
CA ASN A 336 -14.22 -0.47 11.26
C ASN A 336 -12.88 -0.86 10.61
N ASP A 337 -12.82 -2.09 10.11
CA ASP A 337 -11.66 -2.64 9.40
C ASP A 337 -12.06 -3.13 8.00
N SER A 338 -12.91 -2.36 7.30
CA SER A 338 -13.39 -2.70 5.94
C SER A 338 -12.26 -2.95 4.93
N LYS A 339 -11.06 -2.42 5.17
CA LYS A 339 -9.87 -2.64 4.33
C LYS A 339 -9.27 -4.05 4.48
N ALA A 340 -9.65 -4.82 5.50
CA ALA A 340 -9.28 -6.23 5.61
C ALA A 340 -9.96 -7.07 4.52
N THR A 341 -9.38 -7.10 3.32
CA THR A 341 -9.92 -7.76 2.13
C THR A 341 -9.35 -9.16 1.86
N ASN A 342 -8.60 -9.71 2.83
CA ASN A 342 -8.02 -11.06 2.79
C ASN A 342 -7.97 -11.67 4.21
N ILE A 343 -7.76 -12.98 4.29
CA ILE A 343 -7.80 -13.74 5.55
C ILE A 343 -6.63 -13.39 6.49
N ASP A 344 -5.43 -13.11 5.98
CA ASP A 344 -4.28 -12.67 6.80
C ASP A 344 -4.59 -11.36 7.55
N SER A 345 -5.26 -10.41 6.88
CA SER A 345 -5.70 -9.16 7.52
C SER A 345 -6.75 -9.42 8.60
N MET A 346 -7.69 -10.33 8.34
CA MET A 346 -8.71 -10.72 9.32
C MET A 346 -8.10 -11.38 10.56
N ILE A 347 -7.14 -12.30 10.39
CA ILE A 347 -6.43 -12.93 11.52
C ILE A 347 -5.73 -11.86 12.37
N LYS A 348 -5.04 -10.92 11.72
CA LYS A 348 -4.35 -9.81 12.42
C LYS A 348 -5.32 -8.93 13.21
N ALA A 349 -6.52 -8.68 12.68
CA ALA A 349 -7.56 -7.93 13.38
C ALA A 349 -8.11 -8.70 14.59
N ILE A 350 -8.49 -9.96 14.40
CA ILE A 350 -9.07 -10.82 15.45
C ILE A 350 -8.11 -11.00 16.62
N LYS A 351 -6.79 -11.08 16.37
CA LYS A 351 -5.78 -11.24 17.43
C LYS A 351 -5.80 -10.11 18.47
N ASN A 352 -6.19 -8.89 18.09
CA ASN A 352 -6.11 -7.70 18.94
C ASN A 352 -7.24 -7.62 19.97
N TYR A 353 -8.31 -8.42 19.84
CA TYR A 353 -9.51 -8.29 20.66
C TYR A 353 -9.91 -9.62 21.32
N LYS A 354 -10.86 -9.53 22.25
CA LYS A 354 -11.54 -10.64 22.92
C LYS A 354 -13.05 -10.38 22.83
N ASN A 355 -13.87 -11.41 23.10
CA ASN A 355 -15.34 -11.31 23.10
C ASN A 355 -15.88 -10.65 21.82
N ILE A 356 -15.49 -11.20 20.67
CA ILE A 356 -15.68 -10.55 19.37
C ILE A 356 -17.05 -10.89 18.79
N TYR A 357 -17.77 -9.86 18.35
CA TYR A 357 -18.92 -9.93 17.48
C TYR A 357 -18.45 -9.59 16.06
N LEU A 358 -18.10 -10.62 15.29
CA LEU A 358 -17.41 -10.47 14.01
C LEU A 358 -18.42 -10.25 12.89
N ILE A 359 -18.32 -9.15 12.15
CA ILE A 359 -19.06 -8.94 10.91
C ILE A 359 -18.12 -9.20 9.73
N CYS A 360 -18.43 -10.21 8.92
CA CYS A 360 -17.60 -10.63 7.79
C CYS A 360 -18.41 -10.91 6.51
N GLY A 361 -17.72 -11.12 5.39
CA GLY A 361 -18.36 -11.49 4.11
C GLY A 361 -17.88 -10.70 2.89
N GLY A 362 -18.26 -11.18 1.71
CA GLY A 362 -17.85 -10.66 0.41
C GLY A 362 -17.19 -11.72 -0.48
N ILE A 363 -16.41 -11.28 -1.47
CA ILE A 363 -15.71 -12.18 -2.40
C ILE A 363 -14.34 -12.60 -1.83
N LEU A 364 -14.18 -13.88 -1.50
CA LEU A 364 -12.92 -14.44 -1.04
C LEU A 364 -11.86 -14.47 -2.15
N LYS A 365 -10.67 -13.96 -1.82
CA LYS A 365 -9.49 -14.02 -2.71
C LYS A 365 -8.69 -15.31 -2.53
N ASP A 366 -8.70 -15.85 -1.32
CA ASP A 366 -8.00 -17.08 -0.93
C ASP A 366 -9.03 -17.99 -0.23
N LYS A 367 -8.98 -19.29 -0.52
CA LYS A 367 -9.91 -20.29 0.01
C LYS A 367 -9.50 -20.81 1.40
N ASN A 368 -8.32 -20.44 1.92
CA ASN A 368 -7.81 -21.00 3.16
C ASN A 368 -8.41 -20.37 4.45
N LEU A 369 -9.73 -20.50 4.63
CA LEU A 369 -10.42 -20.11 5.86
C LEU A 369 -9.97 -20.92 7.08
N ASN A 370 -9.44 -22.13 6.89
CA ASN A 370 -8.98 -23.00 7.97
C ASN A 370 -7.91 -22.37 8.86
N SER A 371 -7.14 -21.41 8.32
CA SER A 371 -6.19 -20.60 9.08
C SER A 371 -6.82 -19.76 10.20
N LEU A 372 -8.15 -19.55 10.19
CA LEU A 372 -8.89 -18.86 11.26
C LEU A 372 -9.22 -19.76 12.46
N THR A 373 -9.16 -21.08 12.30
CA THR A 373 -9.58 -22.07 13.32
C THR A 373 -8.96 -21.80 14.71
N PRO A 374 -7.66 -21.49 14.83
CA PRO A 374 -7.07 -21.22 16.15
C PRO A 374 -7.65 -20.01 16.88
N TYR A 375 -8.40 -19.14 16.19
CA TYR A 375 -8.89 -17.87 16.73
C TYR A 375 -10.41 -17.82 16.90
N THR A 376 -11.15 -18.86 16.50
CA THR A 376 -12.62 -18.85 16.58
C THR A 376 -13.16 -18.80 18.00
N HIS A 377 -12.39 -19.29 18.98
CA HIS A 377 -12.71 -19.19 20.40
C HIS A 377 -12.81 -17.75 20.91
N LYS A 378 -12.19 -16.77 20.23
CA LYS A 378 -12.29 -15.35 20.57
C LYS A 378 -13.62 -14.72 20.12
N ILE A 379 -14.38 -15.42 19.28
CA ILE A 379 -15.56 -14.89 18.59
C ILE A 379 -16.81 -15.44 19.28
N LYS A 380 -17.65 -14.56 19.83
CA LYS A 380 -18.91 -14.90 20.47
C LYS A 380 -20.00 -15.22 19.43
N LYS A 381 -20.07 -14.42 18.36
CA LYS A 381 -21.04 -14.59 17.26
C LYS A 381 -20.50 -14.00 15.96
N VAL A 382 -20.85 -14.62 14.83
CA VAL A 382 -20.44 -14.17 13.49
C VAL A 382 -21.66 -13.69 12.71
N TYR A 383 -21.53 -12.53 12.07
CA TYR A 383 -22.56 -11.93 11.24
C TYR A 383 -22.06 -11.86 9.81
N ILE A 384 -22.73 -12.58 8.91
CA ILE A 384 -22.25 -12.80 7.56
C ILE A 384 -23.13 -12.04 6.57
N THR A 385 -22.48 -11.22 5.74
CA THR A 385 -23.11 -10.45 4.67
C THR A 385 -22.46 -10.71 3.30
N GLY A 386 -22.95 -10.09 2.23
CA GLY A 386 -22.46 -10.33 0.88
C GLY A 386 -23.27 -11.35 0.08
N VAL A 387 -23.07 -11.32 -1.24
CA VAL A 387 -23.65 -12.30 -2.18
C VAL A 387 -22.84 -13.60 -2.15
N LYS A 388 -21.51 -13.50 -2.06
CA LYS A 388 -20.59 -14.67 -2.07
C LYS A 388 -20.30 -15.21 -0.67
N LYS A 389 -21.32 -15.22 0.21
CA LYS A 389 -21.22 -15.54 1.65
C LYS A 389 -21.08 -17.03 1.99
N ASN A 390 -21.45 -17.95 1.11
CA ASN A 390 -21.61 -19.37 1.44
C ASN A 390 -20.33 -20.02 2.00
N GLN A 391 -19.16 -19.62 1.52
CA GLN A 391 -17.89 -20.14 2.04
C GLN A 391 -17.65 -19.76 3.52
N PHE A 392 -18.01 -18.53 3.91
CA PHE A 392 -17.96 -18.11 5.31
C PHE A 392 -19.01 -18.85 6.16
N ILE A 393 -20.22 -19.03 5.62
CA ILE A 393 -21.29 -19.79 6.31
C ILE A 393 -20.80 -21.20 6.62
N ASN A 394 -20.31 -21.93 5.61
CA ASN A 394 -19.85 -23.32 5.75
C ASN A 394 -18.69 -23.47 6.74
N PHE A 395 -17.83 -22.45 6.85
CA PHE A 395 -16.70 -22.48 7.78
C PHE A 395 -17.12 -22.17 9.23
N PHE A 396 -17.88 -21.09 9.43
CA PHE A 396 -18.22 -20.58 10.75
C PHE A 396 -19.40 -21.30 11.40
N SER A 397 -20.36 -21.85 10.63
CA SER A 397 -21.48 -22.62 11.19
C SER A 397 -21.02 -23.82 12.01
N LYS A 398 -19.85 -24.37 11.70
CA LYS A 398 -19.22 -25.49 12.42
C LYS A 398 -18.54 -25.09 13.74
N LYS A 399 -18.35 -23.78 14.00
CA LYS A 399 -17.46 -23.28 15.06
C LYS A 399 -18.08 -22.20 15.94
N ASN A 400 -19.04 -21.44 15.43
CA ASN A 400 -19.63 -20.29 16.12
C ASN A 400 -21.11 -20.17 15.77
N LYS A 401 -21.88 -19.50 16.65
CA LYS A 401 -23.23 -19.04 16.30
C LYS A 401 -23.14 -18.04 15.16
N ILE A 402 -24.02 -18.15 14.17
CA ILE A 402 -24.04 -17.27 13.00
C ILE A 402 -25.38 -16.54 12.85
N PHE A 403 -25.32 -15.35 12.24
CA PHE A 403 -26.49 -14.64 11.72
C PHE A 403 -26.19 -14.17 10.30
N VAL A 404 -27.13 -14.35 9.37
CA VAL A 404 -26.89 -14.11 7.94
C VAL A 404 -27.90 -13.13 7.38
N SER A 405 -27.41 -12.07 6.71
CA SER A 405 -28.26 -11.14 5.97
C SER A 405 -27.48 -10.40 4.89
N SER A 406 -28.10 -10.19 3.73
CA SER A 406 -27.54 -9.31 2.69
C SER A 406 -27.65 -7.83 3.06
N ASN A 407 -28.46 -7.47 4.06
CA ASN A 407 -28.68 -6.09 4.49
C ASN A 407 -27.75 -5.73 5.66
N LEU A 408 -26.74 -4.88 5.39
CA LEU A 408 -25.79 -4.44 6.40
C LEU A 408 -26.44 -3.69 7.58
N ASN A 409 -27.54 -2.96 7.37
CA ASN A 409 -28.26 -2.31 8.48
C ASN A 409 -28.83 -3.37 9.44
N LYS A 410 -29.41 -4.45 8.90
CA LYS A 410 -29.96 -5.54 9.71
C LYS A 410 -28.85 -6.23 10.49
N ILE A 411 -27.72 -6.52 9.84
CA ILE A 411 -26.52 -7.07 10.49
C ILE A 411 -26.10 -6.22 11.69
N VAL A 412 -25.88 -4.91 11.48
CA VAL A 412 -25.40 -4.03 12.55
C VAL A 412 -26.41 -3.94 13.69
N LYS A 413 -27.71 -3.83 13.39
CA LYS A 413 -28.76 -3.80 14.43
C LYS A 413 -28.75 -5.06 15.28
N GLU A 414 -28.67 -6.24 14.66
CA GLU A 414 -28.59 -7.51 15.40
C GLU A 414 -27.29 -7.61 16.21
N CYS A 415 -26.16 -7.12 15.68
CA CYS A 415 -24.92 -7.06 16.46
C CYS A 415 -25.09 -6.29 17.77
N PHE A 416 -25.68 -5.08 17.72
CA PHE A 416 -25.87 -4.27 18.92
C PHE A 416 -26.83 -4.90 19.93
N LYS A 417 -27.87 -5.60 19.47
CA LYS A 417 -28.79 -6.34 20.36
C LYS A 417 -28.11 -7.48 21.11
N ASP A 418 -27.20 -8.20 20.46
CA ASP A 418 -26.55 -9.38 21.03
C ASP A 418 -25.34 -9.05 21.93
N VAL A 419 -24.85 -7.81 21.93
CA VAL A 419 -23.71 -7.40 22.77
C VAL A 419 -24.09 -7.44 24.25
N ASN A 420 -23.33 -8.19 25.04
CA ASN A 420 -23.47 -8.18 26.49
C ASN A 420 -22.85 -6.89 27.07
N ALA A 421 -23.69 -5.98 27.58
CA ALA A 421 -23.25 -4.71 28.15
C ALA A 421 -22.39 -4.86 29.44
N ARG A 422 -22.33 -6.05 30.05
CA ARG A 422 -21.56 -6.33 31.27
C ARG A 422 -20.13 -6.82 31.01
N GLU A 423 -19.81 -7.21 29.78
CA GLU A 423 -18.48 -7.73 29.40
C GLU A 423 -17.79 -6.77 28.44
N GLU A 424 -16.48 -6.56 28.60
CA GLU A 424 -15.68 -5.91 27.57
C GLU A 424 -15.79 -6.68 26.25
N SER A 425 -16.45 -6.06 25.28
CA SER A 425 -16.83 -6.67 24.01
C SER A 425 -16.36 -5.82 22.83
N THR A 426 -16.15 -6.47 21.68
CA THR A 426 -15.77 -5.76 20.45
C THR A 426 -16.68 -6.16 19.29
N ILE A 427 -17.38 -5.19 18.70
CA ILE A 427 -17.97 -5.34 17.37
C ILE A 427 -16.86 -5.06 16.36
N LEU A 428 -16.45 -6.10 15.62
CA LEU A 428 -15.36 -6.02 14.66
C LEU A 428 -15.92 -6.15 13.24
N PHE A 429 -15.98 -5.04 12.49
CA PHE A 429 -16.28 -5.08 11.06
C PHE A 429 -15.02 -5.39 10.27
N CYS A 430 -14.76 -6.67 10.05
CA CYS A 430 -13.57 -7.18 9.37
C CYS A 430 -14.00 -8.19 8.30
N PRO A 431 -14.23 -7.74 7.05
CA PRO A 431 -14.84 -8.56 6.00
C PRO A 431 -14.06 -9.82 5.60
N GLY A 432 -12.73 -9.78 5.66
CA GLY A 432 -11.85 -10.87 5.20
C GLY A 432 -11.88 -11.11 3.69
N ALA A 433 -12.60 -10.27 2.95
CA ALA A 433 -12.96 -10.47 1.56
C ALA A 433 -13.12 -9.13 0.80
N ALA A 434 -13.01 -9.19 -0.53
CA ALA A 434 -13.26 -8.05 -1.41
C ALA A 434 -14.74 -7.64 -1.39
N SER A 435 -15.03 -6.36 -1.66
CA SER A 435 -16.35 -5.75 -1.52
C SER A 435 -17.20 -5.74 -2.79
N PHE A 436 -16.64 -6.18 -3.93
CA PHE A 436 -17.19 -5.95 -5.27
C PHE A 436 -18.50 -6.67 -5.57
N ASP A 437 -18.97 -7.53 -4.67
CA ASP A 437 -20.29 -8.17 -4.79
C ASP A 437 -21.45 -7.27 -4.36
N GLN A 438 -21.21 -6.25 -3.54
CA GLN A 438 -22.24 -5.33 -3.06
C GLN A 438 -21.86 -3.84 -3.15
N PHE A 439 -20.57 -3.51 -3.28
CA PHE A 439 -20.05 -2.15 -3.21
C PHE A 439 -19.00 -1.90 -4.28
N LYS A 440 -18.85 -0.64 -4.71
CA LYS A 440 -17.84 -0.26 -5.71
C LYS A 440 -16.42 -0.46 -5.19
N ASN A 441 -16.19 -0.29 -3.89
CA ASN A 441 -14.90 -0.44 -3.23
C ASN A 441 -15.04 -0.61 -1.71
N PHE A 442 -13.92 -0.78 -1.01
CA PHE A 442 -13.92 -1.04 0.44
C PHE A 442 -14.25 0.23 1.24
N GLU A 443 -13.95 1.42 0.69
CA GLU A 443 -14.26 2.71 1.27
C GLU A 443 -15.76 2.92 1.35
N GLU A 444 -16.51 2.67 0.28
CA GLU A 444 -17.97 2.74 0.26
C GLU A 444 -18.58 1.80 1.30
N ARG A 445 -18.11 0.54 1.35
CA ARG A 445 -18.52 -0.44 2.35
C ARG A 445 -18.25 0.03 3.77
N GLY A 446 -17.06 0.56 4.02
CA GLY A 446 -16.64 1.07 5.33
C GLY A 446 -17.40 2.32 5.77
N ASN A 447 -17.65 3.25 4.86
CA ASN A 447 -18.46 4.44 5.09
C ASN A 447 -19.91 4.09 5.38
N LYS A 448 -20.47 3.10 4.67
CA LYS A 448 -21.81 2.59 4.95
C LYS A 448 -21.90 2.03 6.37
N PHE A 449 -20.96 1.17 6.77
CA PHE A 449 -20.89 0.64 8.15
C PHE A 449 -20.81 1.78 9.18
N LYS A 450 -19.88 2.71 9.00
CA LYS A 450 -19.71 3.88 9.89
C LYS A 450 -20.99 4.70 10.02
N LYS A 451 -21.67 5.00 8.90
CA LYS A 451 -22.94 5.75 8.90
C LYS A 451 -24.03 5.03 9.69
N ILE A 452 -24.12 3.70 9.58
CA ILE A 452 -25.11 2.90 10.31
C ILE A 452 -24.84 2.92 11.81
N VAL A 453 -23.57 2.70 12.19
CA VAL A 453 -23.15 2.71 13.60
C VAL A 453 -23.44 4.06 14.25
N MET A 454 -23.01 5.17 13.62
CA MET A 454 -23.24 6.52 14.15
C MET A 454 -24.72 6.93 14.15
N GLY A 455 -25.54 6.36 13.26
CA GLY A 455 -26.98 6.57 13.24
C GLY A 455 -27.70 5.83 14.37
N ASN A 456 -27.20 4.66 14.76
CA ASN A 456 -27.74 3.89 15.88
C ASN A 456 -27.29 4.42 17.24
N SER A 457 -26.12 5.08 17.34
CA SER A 457 -25.62 5.63 18.61
C SER A 457 -26.31 6.94 19.06
N LYS A 458 -27.16 7.51 18.21
CA LYS A 458 -27.99 8.70 18.52
C LYS A 458 -29.38 8.34 19.04
N LYS A 459 -29.68 7.05 19.15
CA LYS A 459 -30.88 6.49 19.78
C LYS A 459 -30.46 5.72 21.01
#